data_AF-R0HNR4-F1
#
_entry.id   AF-R0HNR4-F1
#
_cell.length_a   1.000
_cell.length_b   1.000
_cell.length_c   1.000
_cell.angle_alpha   90.00
_cell.angle_beta   90.00
_cell.angle_gamma   90.00
#
_symmetry.space_group_name_H-M   'P 1'
#
loop_
_entity.id
_entity.type
_entity.pdbx_description
1 polymer ?
#
loop_
_entity_poly.entity_id
_entity_poly.type
_entity_poly.pdbx_seq_one_letter_code
_entity_poly.pdbx_strand_id
1 'polypeptide(L)'
;MMLSPEEGKIERYLGEFPGYRFLANSGNWFLVIDRESSLYIIDVFSKGTMTSLPSLESIRSSTSIVKRVGNTSFIRETSQGIFKDLSRDNVRGLLWVDESGKDYVVVWFFDLFGHSYISFCKKGDSHYTDIPLINRDFPWSYGFSEMVLRGYHLYLYTSRCYVRLLDLSGREGFRDITEGRPFPMLSCHVSCDSSIAVTTSGEVLLVESDPCNRSFFRIYKKDTSLVDPDAIAHTVLEVDSLGGEALLLDLGFTVPANHALGIEPDSIYFTRHFRPCQCRDRDLDICVYNLATKTIKRFQFGDMKIMDARWFFPVN
;
A
#
# COMPACT_ATOMS: atom_id res chain seq x y z
N MET A 1 9.60 11.55 -7.25
CA MET A 1 10.47 11.09 -8.36
C MET A 1 9.82 9.87 -8.97
N MET A 2 9.77 9.78 -10.30
CA MET A 2 9.22 8.61 -11.00
C MET A 2 10.32 7.87 -11.75
N LEU A 3 10.18 6.55 -11.84
CA LEU A 3 11.18 5.69 -12.47
C LEU A 3 10.51 4.78 -13.48
N SER A 4 11.02 4.85 -14.71
CA SER A 4 10.79 3.84 -15.73
C SER A 4 11.77 2.67 -15.51
N PRO A 5 11.33 1.42 -15.70
CA PRO A 5 12.21 0.25 -15.64
C PRO A 5 13.13 0.12 -16.86
N GLU A 6 12.85 0.81 -17.98
CA GLU A 6 13.77 0.80 -19.11
C GLU A 6 15.06 1.54 -18.74
N GLU A 7 16.17 0.79 -18.65
CA GLU A 7 17.53 1.30 -18.48
C GLU A 7 17.77 2.19 -17.25
N GLY A 8 16.88 2.15 -16.25
CA GLY A 8 16.93 3.10 -15.14
C GLY A 8 16.76 4.55 -15.60
N LYS A 9 16.08 4.77 -16.74
CA LYS A 9 15.71 6.11 -17.21
C LYS A 9 14.79 6.75 -16.18
N ILE A 10 15.38 7.68 -15.44
CA ILE A 10 14.64 8.54 -14.53
C ILE A 10 13.98 9.60 -15.40
N GLU A 11 12.66 9.54 -15.54
CA GLU A 11 11.92 10.72 -15.95
C GLU A 11 11.93 11.70 -14.79
N ARG A 12 12.96 12.54 -14.80
CA ARG A 12 13.10 13.65 -13.88
C ARG A 12 12.14 14.73 -14.35
N TYR A 13 11.18 15.06 -13.49
CA TYR A 13 10.43 16.31 -13.46
C TYR A 13 9.08 16.32 -14.21
N LEU A 14 7.99 16.24 -13.45
CA LEU A 14 6.59 16.36 -13.92
C LEU A 14 5.93 17.69 -13.53
N GLY A 15 6.74 18.72 -13.28
CA GLY A 15 6.28 20.03 -12.82
C GLY A 15 6.57 20.28 -11.35
N GLU A 16 6.65 21.56 -10.99
CA GLU A 16 6.82 21.97 -9.61
C GLU A 16 5.49 21.79 -8.87
N PHE A 17 5.43 20.83 -7.95
CA PHE A 17 4.36 20.71 -6.95
C PHE A 17 4.88 21.15 -5.57
N PRO A 18 5.33 22.41 -5.39
CA PRO A 18 5.98 22.84 -4.18
C PRO A 18 4.98 22.78 -3.03
N GLY A 19 5.30 21.97 -2.02
CA GLY A 19 4.44 21.81 -0.84
C GLY A 19 3.40 20.69 -0.93
N TYR A 20 3.33 19.95 -2.04
CA TYR A 20 2.58 18.69 -2.07
C TYR A 20 3.45 17.53 -1.59
N ARG A 21 2.80 16.54 -0.97
CA ARG A 21 3.42 15.25 -0.66
C ARG A 21 2.66 14.14 -1.37
N PHE A 22 3.39 13.25 -2.02
CA PHE A 22 2.82 12.12 -2.76
C PHE A 22 2.55 10.96 -1.81
N LEU A 23 1.31 10.47 -1.80
CA LEU A 23 0.87 9.41 -0.90
C LEU A 23 0.85 8.05 -1.60
N ALA A 24 0.31 8.00 -2.81
CA ALA A 24 0.15 6.79 -3.61
C ALA A 24 0.07 7.13 -5.11
N ASN A 25 0.16 6.11 -5.96
CA ASN A 25 -0.02 6.23 -7.40
C ASN A 25 -0.81 5.04 -7.98
N SER A 26 -1.46 5.28 -9.11
CA SER A 26 -2.17 4.28 -9.91
C SER A 26 -2.07 4.69 -11.39
N GLY A 27 -1.17 4.03 -12.12
CA GLY A 27 -0.76 4.52 -13.45
C GLY A 27 -0.33 5.99 -13.36
N ASN A 28 -0.84 6.81 -14.28
CA ASN A 28 -0.59 8.26 -14.42
C ASN A 28 -1.15 9.12 -13.28
N TRP A 29 -1.93 8.53 -12.38
CA TRP A 29 -2.64 9.24 -11.33
C TRP A 29 -1.92 9.15 -10.01
N PHE A 30 -1.86 10.26 -9.29
CA PHE A 30 -1.20 10.39 -8.00
C PHE A 30 -2.17 10.94 -6.96
N LEU A 31 -2.17 10.29 -5.79
CA LEU A 31 -2.81 10.82 -4.60
C LEU A 31 -1.82 11.73 -3.89
N VAL A 32 -2.20 12.99 -3.70
CA VAL A 32 -1.34 14.01 -3.09
C VAL A 32 -2.04 14.73 -1.95
N ILE A 33 -1.24 15.24 -1.01
CA ILE A 33 -1.70 16.12 0.07
C ILE A 33 -0.95 17.45 0.03
N ASP A 34 -1.68 18.56 -0.04
CA ASP A 34 -1.09 19.91 -0.05
C ASP A 34 -0.68 20.39 1.37
N ARG A 35 -0.12 21.59 1.48
CA ARG A 35 0.30 22.20 2.77
C ARG A 35 -0.85 22.46 3.73
N GLU A 36 -2.06 22.58 3.21
CA GLU A 36 -3.30 22.79 3.96
C GLU A 36 -3.98 21.47 4.31
N SER A 37 -3.31 20.34 4.10
CA SER A 37 -3.82 19.00 4.39
C SER A 37 -5.09 18.65 3.61
N SER A 38 -5.24 19.20 2.40
CA SER A 38 -6.29 18.84 1.45
C SER A 38 -5.78 17.75 0.51
N LEU A 39 -6.63 16.77 0.23
CA LEU A 39 -6.31 15.63 -0.61
C LEU A 39 -6.77 15.87 -2.06
N TYR A 40 -5.93 15.46 -3.01
CA TYR A 40 -6.25 15.54 -4.43
C TYR A 40 -5.79 14.28 -5.15
N ILE A 41 -6.50 13.95 -6.23
CA ILE A 41 -6.00 13.05 -7.27
C ILE A 41 -5.55 13.92 -8.44
N ILE A 42 -4.29 13.80 -8.83
CA ILE A 42 -3.73 14.52 -9.98
C ILE A 42 -3.27 13.53 -11.03
N ASP A 43 -3.60 13.79 -12.28
CA ASP A 43 -2.86 13.22 -13.40
C ASP A 43 -1.64 14.12 -13.63
N VAL A 44 -0.45 13.58 -13.47
CA VAL A 44 0.81 14.34 -13.57
C VAL A 44 1.25 14.55 -15.02
N PHE A 45 0.64 13.84 -15.98
CA PHE A 45 0.94 13.95 -17.41
C PHE A 45 -0.07 14.81 -18.16
N SER A 46 -1.32 14.87 -17.71
CA SER A 46 -2.30 15.82 -18.24
C SER A 46 -2.27 17.12 -17.44
N LYS A 47 -2.02 18.25 -18.12
CA LYS A 47 -1.83 19.59 -17.51
C LYS A 47 -3.08 20.19 -16.83
N GLY A 48 -4.09 19.41 -16.45
CA GLY A 48 -5.34 19.98 -15.94
C GLY A 48 -6.28 19.06 -15.16
N THR A 49 -6.00 17.77 -14.98
CA THR A 49 -6.94 16.89 -14.27
C THR A 49 -6.55 16.74 -12.80
N MET A 50 -6.97 17.73 -12.01
CA MET A 50 -6.91 17.70 -10.54
C MET A 50 -8.32 17.54 -9.97
N THR A 51 -8.57 16.41 -9.32
CA THR A 51 -9.82 16.15 -8.62
C THR A 51 -9.62 16.39 -7.14
N SER A 52 -10.35 17.35 -6.58
CA SER A 52 -10.40 17.56 -5.13
C SER A 52 -11.16 16.42 -4.46
N LEU A 53 -10.60 15.90 -3.38
CA LEU A 53 -11.22 14.87 -2.55
C LEU A 53 -11.92 15.51 -1.34
N PRO A 54 -12.85 14.80 -0.69
CA PRO A 54 -13.43 15.26 0.57
C PRO A 54 -12.35 15.60 1.61
N SER A 55 -12.66 16.51 2.53
CA SER A 55 -11.74 16.85 3.62
C SER A 55 -11.52 15.65 4.54
N LEU A 56 -10.34 15.51 5.14
CA LEU A 56 -10.04 14.40 6.08
C LEU A 56 -11.03 14.33 7.26
N GLU A 57 -11.72 15.43 7.56
CA GLU A 57 -12.72 15.57 8.63
C GLU A 57 -14.12 15.08 8.22
N SER A 58 -14.36 14.93 6.91
CA SER A 58 -15.64 14.46 6.36
C SER A 58 -15.85 12.95 6.57
N ILE A 59 -15.23 12.34 7.58
CA ILE A 59 -15.45 10.93 7.87
C ILE A 59 -16.87 10.73 8.40
N ARG A 60 -17.60 9.81 7.75
CA ARG A 60 -18.85 9.23 8.25
C ARG A 60 -18.53 7.94 9.00
N SER A 61 -18.48 8.06 10.31
CA SER A 61 -18.26 6.95 11.24
C SER A 61 -19.23 7.07 12.42
N SER A 62 -19.78 5.95 12.87
CA SER A 62 -20.58 5.90 14.10
C SER A 62 -19.70 5.78 15.35
N THR A 63 -18.42 5.45 15.18
CA THR A 63 -17.50 5.13 16.28
C THR A 63 -16.35 6.11 16.41
N SER A 64 -16.19 7.03 15.46
CA SER A 64 -15.11 8.01 15.50
C SER A 64 -15.46 9.33 14.83
N ILE A 65 -14.77 10.40 15.26
CA ILE A 65 -14.85 11.73 14.67
C ILE A 65 -13.43 12.22 14.47
N VAL A 66 -13.14 12.78 13.30
CA VAL A 66 -11.87 13.47 13.01
C VAL A 66 -12.11 14.97 12.97
N LYS A 67 -11.32 15.71 13.74
CA LYS A 67 -11.36 17.18 13.82
C LYS A 67 -10.01 17.72 13.44
N ARG A 68 -9.97 18.77 12.61
CA ARG A 68 -8.73 19.50 12.35
C ARG A 68 -8.44 20.46 13.49
N VAL A 69 -7.16 20.54 13.88
CA VAL A 69 -6.65 21.46 14.89
C VAL A 69 -5.45 22.17 14.29
N GLY A 70 -5.69 23.32 13.66
CA GLY A 70 -4.68 24.05 12.89
C GLY A 70 -4.54 23.56 11.45
N ASN A 71 -3.46 23.93 10.78
CA ASN A 71 -3.33 23.68 9.33
C ASN A 71 -2.93 22.24 8.99
N THR A 72 -2.15 21.61 9.87
CA THR A 72 -1.48 20.34 9.60
C THR A 72 -1.77 19.25 10.64
N SER A 73 -2.56 19.54 11.67
CA SER A 73 -2.79 18.61 12.78
C SER A 73 -4.26 18.26 12.92
N PHE A 74 -4.50 17.06 13.44
CA PHE A 74 -5.81 16.47 13.57
C PHE A 74 -5.97 15.82 14.94
N ILE A 75 -7.21 15.68 15.37
CA ILE A 75 -7.60 14.89 16.53
C ILE A 75 -8.61 13.86 16.05
N ARG A 76 -8.45 12.60 16.46
CA ARG A 76 -9.46 11.57 16.28
C ARG A 76 -10.03 11.17 17.63
N GLU A 77 -11.30 11.42 17.82
CA GLU A 77 -12.06 11.00 19.00
C GLU A 77 -12.75 9.68 18.69
N THR A 78 -12.66 8.72 19.60
CA THR A 78 -13.26 7.39 19.47
C THR A 78 -13.85 6.96 20.82
N SER A 79 -14.62 5.88 20.83
CA SER A 79 -15.06 5.25 22.09
C SER A 79 -13.91 4.74 22.97
N GLN A 80 -12.72 4.55 22.40
CA GLN A 80 -11.54 4.01 23.09
C GLN A 80 -10.61 5.11 23.62
N GLY A 81 -10.78 6.36 23.18
CA GLY A 81 -9.91 7.46 23.56
C GLY A 81 -9.77 8.53 22.49
N ILE A 82 -8.92 9.52 22.79
CA ILE A 82 -8.63 10.67 21.95
C ILE A 82 -7.18 10.58 21.47
N PHE A 83 -7.00 10.57 20.16
CA PHE A 83 -5.70 10.54 19.51
C PHE A 83 -5.34 11.92 18.96
N LYS A 84 -4.20 12.48 19.39
CA LYS A 84 -3.82 13.89 19.12
C LYS A 84 -2.56 14.07 18.30
N ASP A 85 -1.73 13.04 18.16
CA ASP A 85 -0.47 13.11 17.41
C ASP A 85 -0.66 12.94 15.89
N LEU A 86 -1.87 13.20 15.39
CA LEU A 86 -2.20 13.05 13.99
C LEU A 86 -1.77 14.31 13.25
N SER A 87 -0.90 14.14 12.28
CA SER A 87 -0.52 15.23 11.40
C SER A 87 -0.59 14.82 9.93
N ARG A 88 -0.56 15.85 9.07
CA ARG A 88 -0.31 15.72 7.64
C ARG A 88 0.85 14.75 7.37
N ASP A 89 1.94 14.85 8.11
CA ASP A 89 3.15 14.07 7.89
C ASP A 89 2.96 12.57 8.19
N ASN A 90 1.95 12.22 8.98
CA ASN A 90 1.59 10.83 9.26
C ASN A 90 0.54 10.27 8.29
N VAL A 91 -0.07 11.08 7.42
CA VAL A 91 -1.04 10.57 6.44
C VAL A 91 -0.35 9.61 5.46
N ARG A 92 -0.98 8.49 5.17
CA ARG A 92 -0.62 7.57 4.10
C ARG A 92 -1.87 7.24 3.32
N GLY A 93 -1.70 6.69 2.12
CA GLY A 93 -2.84 6.27 1.33
C GLY A 93 -2.51 5.25 0.27
N LEU A 94 -3.56 4.79 -0.37
CA LEU A 94 -3.58 3.92 -1.53
C LEU A 94 -4.54 4.53 -2.54
N LEU A 95 -4.23 4.33 -3.81
CA LEU A 95 -5.03 4.86 -4.91
C LEU A 95 -5.22 3.73 -5.91
N TRP A 96 -6.46 3.55 -6.34
CA TRP A 96 -6.78 2.85 -7.57
C TRP A 96 -7.57 3.78 -8.47
N VAL A 97 -7.16 3.88 -9.72
CA VAL A 97 -7.90 4.55 -10.79
C VAL A 97 -8.13 3.52 -11.89
N ASP A 98 -9.32 3.51 -12.46
CA ASP A 98 -9.64 2.61 -13.56
C ASP A 98 -8.85 2.99 -14.83
N GLU A 99 -8.76 2.06 -15.78
CA GLU A 99 -8.03 2.27 -17.04
C GLU A 99 -8.56 3.47 -17.83
N SER A 100 -9.84 3.81 -17.69
CA SER A 100 -10.43 4.95 -18.40
C SER A 100 -10.15 6.30 -17.72
N GLY A 101 -9.59 6.31 -16.50
CA GLY A 101 -9.39 7.51 -15.70
C GLY A 101 -10.70 8.13 -15.19
N LYS A 102 -11.81 7.42 -15.31
CA LYS A 102 -13.16 7.91 -14.97
C LYS A 102 -13.64 7.41 -13.64
N ASP A 103 -12.97 6.49 -12.99
CA ASP A 103 -13.39 5.93 -11.72
C ASP A 103 -12.20 5.75 -10.79
N TYR A 104 -12.43 5.87 -9.49
CA TYR A 104 -11.35 5.76 -8.52
C TYR A 104 -11.83 5.32 -7.15
N VAL A 105 -10.88 4.74 -6.42
CA VAL A 105 -10.98 4.45 -4.98
C VAL A 105 -9.76 5.04 -4.31
N VAL A 106 -9.99 5.80 -3.24
CA VAL A 106 -8.94 6.33 -2.38
C VAL A 106 -9.10 5.71 -1.01
N VAL A 107 -8.01 5.21 -0.47
CA VAL A 107 -7.90 4.74 0.90
C VAL A 107 -6.83 5.58 1.59
N TRP A 108 -7.08 6.05 2.80
CA TRP A 108 -6.11 6.80 3.58
C TRP A 108 -6.17 6.45 5.08
N PHE A 109 -5.05 6.66 5.76
CA PHE A 109 -4.91 6.40 7.19
C PHE A 109 -3.80 7.27 7.80
N PHE A 110 -3.76 7.33 9.13
CA PHE A 110 -2.63 7.89 9.88
C PHE A 110 -1.70 6.78 10.33
N ASP A 111 -0.44 6.85 9.90
CA ASP A 111 0.62 5.87 10.13
C ASP A 111 1.29 6.13 11.49
N LEU A 112 0.62 5.65 12.54
CA LEU A 112 1.04 5.80 13.94
C LEU A 112 0.76 4.51 14.70
N PHE A 113 1.62 4.21 15.67
CA PHE A 113 1.53 2.98 16.45
C PHE A 113 0.19 2.88 17.21
N GLY A 114 -0.52 1.76 17.05
CA GLY A 114 -1.81 1.51 17.71
C GLY A 114 -3.02 2.16 17.04
N HIS A 115 -2.83 2.99 16.01
CA HIS A 115 -3.95 3.56 15.26
C HIS A 115 -4.56 2.50 14.34
N SER A 116 -5.87 2.31 14.47
CA SER A 116 -6.58 1.15 13.92
C SER A 116 -7.80 1.54 13.10
N TYR A 117 -7.64 2.58 12.30
CA TYR A 117 -8.73 3.07 11.45
C TYR A 117 -8.18 3.43 10.08
N ILE A 118 -8.91 3.00 9.07
CA ILE A 118 -8.67 3.35 7.68
C ILE A 118 -9.94 4.01 7.17
N SER A 119 -9.79 4.97 6.27
CA SER A 119 -10.93 5.66 5.70
C SER A 119 -10.82 5.62 4.18
N PHE A 120 -11.94 5.40 3.50
CA PHE A 120 -11.97 5.33 2.05
C PHE A 120 -13.10 6.15 1.45
N CYS A 121 -12.92 6.58 0.21
CA CYS A 121 -13.97 7.14 -0.61
C CYS A 121 -13.81 6.67 -2.04
N LYS A 122 -14.89 6.85 -2.80
CA LYS A 122 -14.94 6.59 -4.23
C LYS A 122 -15.36 7.84 -4.97
N LYS A 123 -15.27 7.76 -6.29
CA LYS A 123 -15.79 8.82 -7.13
C LYS A 123 -17.26 9.11 -6.83
N GLY A 124 -17.56 10.40 -6.58
CA GLY A 124 -18.90 10.89 -6.30
C GLY A 124 -19.25 10.93 -4.80
N ASP A 125 -18.44 10.33 -3.94
CA ASP A 125 -18.62 10.43 -2.49
C ASP A 125 -18.28 11.85 -2.00
N SER A 126 -19.11 12.40 -1.11
CA SER A 126 -18.88 13.69 -0.45
C SER A 126 -18.22 13.56 0.92
N HIS A 127 -17.97 12.32 1.36
CA HIS A 127 -17.48 11.97 2.69
C HIS A 127 -16.65 10.69 2.63
N TYR A 128 -15.78 10.46 3.61
CA TYR A 128 -15.09 9.16 3.74
C TYR A 128 -15.92 8.18 4.55
N THR A 129 -15.90 6.92 4.18
CA THR A 129 -16.41 5.83 5.01
C THR A 129 -15.27 5.26 5.85
N ASP A 130 -15.53 5.05 7.13
CA ASP A 130 -14.56 4.48 8.07
C ASP A 130 -14.58 2.95 8.09
N ILE A 131 -13.40 2.34 8.11
CA ILE A 131 -13.19 0.90 8.22
C ILE A 131 -12.48 0.64 9.56
N PRO A 132 -13.18 0.10 10.57
CA PRO A 132 -12.55 -0.26 11.84
C PRO A 132 -11.63 -1.46 11.65
N LEU A 133 -10.38 -1.34 12.11
CA LEU A 133 -9.41 -2.44 12.12
C LEU A 133 -9.44 -3.24 13.42
N ILE A 134 -9.78 -2.62 14.55
CA ILE A 134 -10.02 -3.35 15.80
C ILE A 134 -11.50 -3.75 15.85
N ASN A 135 -11.75 -5.05 15.81
CA ASN A 135 -13.04 -5.60 16.23
C ASN A 135 -12.82 -6.47 17.47
N ARG A 136 -13.54 -6.16 18.57
CA ARG A 136 -13.43 -6.91 19.83
C ARG A 136 -13.90 -8.36 19.69
N ASP A 137 -14.78 -8.63 18.73
CA ASP A 137 -15.29 -9.97 18.46
C ASP A 137 -14.30 -10.82 17.65
N PHE A 138 -13.25 -10.22 17.09
CA PHE A 138 -12.27 -10.91 16.24
C PHE A 138 -10.82 -10.58 16.69
N PRO A 139 -10.26 -11.34 17.64
CA PRO A 139 -8.90 -11.14 18.14
C PRO A 139 -7.81 -11.15 17.06
N TRP A 140 -8.10 -11.76 15.91
CA TRP A 140 -7.22 -11.86 14.74
C TRP A 140 -7.03 -10.54 13.99
N SER A 141 -7.91 -9.55 14.21
CA SER A 141 -7.85 -8.24 13.57
C SER A 141 -6.98 -7.23 14.33
N TYR A 142 -6.38 -7.63 15.46
CA TYR A 142 -5.53 -6.74 16.25
C TYR A 142 -4.20 -6.47 15.53
N GLY A 143 -3.93 -5.18 15.29
CA GLY A 143 -2.70 -4.71 14.66
C GLY A 143 -2.75 -4.79 13.14
N PHE A 144 -2.51 -3.64 12.50
CA PHE A 144 -2.35 -3.52 11.06
C PHE A 144 -0.85 -3.58 10.71
N SER A 145 -0.49 -4.40 9.73
CA SER A 145 0.88 -4.51 9.22
C SER A 145 1.01 -3.97 7.80
N GLU A 146 0.15 -4.42 6.88
CA GLU A 146 0.23 -4.00 5.48
C GLU A 146 -1.12 -4.05 4.76
N MET A 147 -1.25 -3.28 3.69
CA MET A 147 -2.47 -3.11 2.91
C MET A 147 -2.15 -3.14 1.43
N VAL A 148 -3.02 -3.79 0.65
CA VAL A 148 -2.97 -3.74 -0.81
C VAL A 148 -4.35 -3.36 -1.34
N LEU A 149 -4.38 -2.33 -2.19
CA LEU A 149 -5.58 -1.95 -2.93
C LEU A 149 -5.42 -2.40 -4.38
N ARG A 150 -6.34 -3.24 -4.85
CA ARG A 150 -6.36 -3.74 -6.23
C ARG A 150 -7.78 -3.67 -6.77
N GLY A 151 -8.05 -2.71 -7.64
CA GLY A 151 -9.41 -2.44 -8.06
C GLY A 151 -10.22 -1.92 -6.87
N TYR A 152 -11.43 -2.46 -6.75
CA TYR A 152 -12.30 -2.26 -5.58
C TYR A 152 -11.97 -3.14 -4.39
N HIS A 153 -10.94 -4.01 -4.47
CA HIS A 153 -10.61 -4.94 -3.41
C HIS A 153 -9.49 -4.40 -2.52
N LEU A 154 -9.74 -4.35 -1.22
CA LEU A 154 -8.77 -3.97 -0.20
C LEU A 154 -8.38 -5.20 0.62
N TYR A 155 -7.11 -5.58 0.54
CA TYR A 155 -6.50 -6.67 1.29
C TYR A 155 -5.82 -6.08 2.52
N LEU A 156 -6.19 -6.57 3.69
CA LEU A 156 -5.66 -6.13 4.98
C LEU A 156 -4.85 -7.27 5.58
N TYR A 157 -3.54 -7.05 5.76
CA TYR A 157 -2.65 -7.98 6.45
C TYR A 157 -2.43 -7.53 7.90
N THR A 158 -2.74 -8.42 8.83
CA THR A 158 -2.67 -8.14 10.27
C THR A 158 -1.33 -8.57 10.85
N SER A 159 -0.97 -8.02 12.01
CA SER A 159 0.25 -8.41 12.72
C SER A 159 0.23 -9.86 13.23
N ARG A 160 -0.94 -10.50 13.21
CA ARG A 160 -1.11 -11.94 13.49
C ARG A 160 -1.01 -12.82 12.25
N CYS A 161 -0.54 -12.27 11.14
CA CYS A 161 -0.35 -12.97 9.87
C CYS A 161 -1.66 -13.45 9.23
N TYR A 162 -2.75 -12.68 9.36
CA TYR A 162 -4.03 -12.97 8.71
C TYR A 162 -4.31 -11.96 7.60
N VAL A 163 -4.97 -12.43 6.54
CA VAL A 163 -5.47 -11.59 5.45
C VAL A 163 -6.99 -11.51 5.53
N ARG A 164 -7.50 -10.29 5.64
CA ARG A 164 -8.92 -9.93 5.52
C ARG A 164 -9.14 -9.25 4.17
N LEU A 165 -10.17 -9.65 3.45
CA LEU A 165 -10.51 -9.10 2.14
C LEU A 165 -11.81 -8.31 2.20
N LEU A 166 -11.76 -7.04 1.79
CA LEU A 166 -12.90 -6.16 1.69
C LEU A 166 -13.19 -5.81 0.23
N ASP A 167 -14.47 -5.76 -0.12
CA ASP A 167 -14.98 -5.25 -1.39
C ASP A 167 -15.58 -3.86 -1.16
N LEU A 168 -14.99 -2.85 -1.81
CA LEU A 168 -15.35 -1.45 -1.72
C LEU A 168 -16.32 -1.01 -2.82
N SER A 169 -16.72 -1.88 -3.76
CA SER A 169 -17.55 -1.53 -4.93
C SER A 169 -18.98 -1.12 -4.58
N GLY A 170 -19.53 -1.63 -3.48
CA GLY A 170 -20.92 -1.42 -3.06
C GLY A 170 -21.32 0.05 -2.90
N ARG A 171 -22.55 0.42 -3.28
CA ARG A 171 -23.03 1.83 -3.25
C ARG A 171 -22.88 2.51 -1.89
N GLU A 172 -23.14 1.77 -0.82
CA GLU A 172 -22.97 2.24 0.54
C GLU A 172 -22.03 1.29 1.29
N GLY A 173 -20.98 1.86 1.89
CA GLY A 173 -20.05 1.10 2.71
C GLY A 173 -19.19 0.10 1.94
N PHE A 174 -18.82 -0.97 2.63
CA PHE A 174 -17.97 -2.05 2.11
C PHE A 174 -18.53 -3.40 2.56
N ARG A 175 -18.19 -4.45 1.81
CA ARG A 175 -18.53 -5.83 2.17
C ARG A 175 -17.27 -6.56 2.62
N ASP A 176 -17.35 -7.26 3.75
CA ASP A 176 -16.30 -8.19 4.18
C ASP A 176 -16.46 -9.51 3.42
N ILE A 177 -15.55 -9.77 2.47
CA ILE A 177 -15.57 -10.99 1.64
C ILE A 177 -15.09 -12.20 2.43
N THR A 178 -14.26 -11.98 3.44
CA THR A 178 -13.84 -13.04 4.36
C THR A 178 -14.89 -13.37 5.41
N GLU A 179 -16.00 -12.62 5.47
CA GLU A 179 -17.14 -12.87 6.39
C GLU A 179 -16.71 -13.03 7.86
N GLY A 180 -15.73 -12.22 8.30
CA GLY A 180 -15.16 -12.31 9.65
C GLY A 180 -14.23 -13.50 9.89
N ARG A 181 -13.95 -14.30 8.85
CA ARG A 181 -13.01 -15.43 8.86
C ARG A 181 -11.82 -15.12 7.96
N PRO A 182 -10.92 -14.19 8.37
CA PRO A 182 -9.71 -13.93 7.62
C PRO A 182 -8.86 -15.20 7.54
N PHE A 183 -8.07 -15.34 6.48
CA PHE A 183 -7.26 -16.55 6.28
C PHE A 183 -5.80 -16.31 6.69
N PRO A 184 -5.13 -17.29 7.31
CA PRO A 184 -3.74 -17.16 7.71
C PRO A 184 -2.80 -17.23 6.50
N MET A 185 -1.75 -16.41 6.54
CA MET A 185 -0.60 -16.45 5.63
C MET A 185 0.67 -16.50 6.49
N LEU A 186 0.98 -17.68 7.03
CA LEU A 186 2.08 -17.90 7.98
C LEU A 186 3.13 -18.85 7.40
N SER A 187 4.37 -18.38 7.25
CA SER A 187 5.52 -19.20 6.84
C SER A 187 6.17 -19.93 8.03
N CYS A 188 7.13 -20.82 7.73
CA CYS A 188 7.99 -21.44 8.75
C CYS A 188 9.14 -20.57 9.25
N HIS A 189 9.39 -19.46 8.58
CA HIS A 189 10.56 -18.62 8.81
C HIS A 189 10.24 -17.32 9.54
N VAL A 190 8.94 -17.04 9.79
CA VAL A 190 8.38 -15.87 10.49
C VAL A 190 9.36 -14.69 10.52
N SER A 191 9.48 -14.01 9.37
CA SER A 191 10.39 -12.87 9.26
C SER A 191 9.81 -11.61 9.91
N CYS A 192 10.68 -10.77 10.49
CA CYS A 192 10.32 -9.45 10.99
C CYS A 192 9.94 -8.44 9.88
N ASP A 193 10.25 -8.72 8.60
CA ASP A 193 9.81 -7.91 7.44
C ASP A 193 8.99 -8.80 6.50
N SER A 194 7.70 -8.92 6.85
CA SER A 194 6.68 -9.65 6.09
C SER A 194 5.69 -8.67 5.49
N SER A 195 5.37 -8.89 4.22
CA SER A 195 4.48 -8.09 3.39
C SER A 195 3.54 -8.98 2.60
N ILE A 196 2.47 -8.42 2.03
CA ILE A 196 1.59 -9.17 1.13
C ILE A 196 1.59 -8.53 -0.25
N ALA A 197 1.34 -9.35 -1.26
CA ALA A 197 1.11 -8.86 -2.61
C ALA A 197 -0.05 -9.60 -3.28
N VAL A 198 -0.59 -9.04 -4.36
CA VAL A 198 -1.68 -9.66 -5.13
C VAL A 198 -1.27 -9.82 -6.59
N THR A 199 -1.31 -11.06 -7.10
CA THR A 199 -0.93 -11.40 -8.47
C THR A 199 -1.90 -10.85 -9.51
N THR A 200 -1.56 -10.89 -10.80
CA THR A 200 -2.51 -10.43 -11.84
C THR A 200 -3.81 -11.21 -11.86
N SER A 201 -3.74 -12.50 -11.48
CA SER A 201 -4.87 -13.41 -11.32
C SER A 201 -5.68 -13.21 -10.02
N GLY A 202 -5.26 -12.32 -9.12
CA GLY A 202 -5.93 -12.07 -7.85
C GLY A 202 -5.49 -13.00 -6.71
N GLU A 203 -4.45 -13.80 -6.90
CA GLU A 203 -3.88 -14.65 -5.85
C GLU A 203 -3.06 -13.83 -4.86
N VAL A 204 -3.21 -14.11 -3.56
CA VAL A 204 -2.44 -13.42 -2.51
C VAL A 204 -1.11 -14.13 -2.27
N LEU A 205 -0.03 -13.37 -2.29
CA LEU A 205 1.32 -13.79 -1.97
C LEU A 205 1.71 -13.27 -0.58
N LEU A 206 2.43 -14.09 0.18
CA LEU A 206 3.23 -13.63 1.32
C LEU A 206 4.65 -13.39 0.80
N VAL A 207 5.21 -12.23 1.12
CA VAL A 207 6.55 -11.84 0.71
C VAL A 207 7.35 -11.52 1.96
N GLU A 208 8.36 -12.34 2.21
CA GLU A 208 9.28 -12.16 3.32
C GLU A 208 10.64 -11.71 2.80
N SER A 209 11.23 -10.75 3.48
CA SER A 209 12.61 -10.34 3.25
C SER A 209 13.37 -10.26 4.56
N ASP A 210 14.69 -10.20 4.48
CA ASP A 210 15.45 -9.80 5.66
C ASP A 210 15.11 -8.33 6.03
N PRO A 211 14.96 -8.01 7.32
CA PRO A 211 14.58 -6.67 7.77
C PRO A 211 15.72 -5.64 7.65
N CYS A 212 16.96 -6.08 7.52
CA CYS A 212 18.15 -5.23 7.70
C CYS A 212 18.69 -4.63 6.40
N ASN A 213 18.65 -5.40 5.32
CA ASN A 213 19.32 -5.14 4.06
C ASN A 213 18.42 -5.47 2.86
N ARG A 214 17.32 -6.23 3.07
CA ARG A 214 16.51 -6.83 1.99
C ARG A 214 17.40 -7.51 0.96
N SER A 215 18.38 -8.28 1.46
CA SER A 215 19.39 -8.99 0.67
C SER A 215 18.88 -10.29 0.06
N PHE A 216 17.77 -10.82 0.57
CA PHE A 216 17.02 -11.92 -0.01
C PHE A 216 15.52 -11.72 0.14
N PHE A 217 14.78 -12.45 -0.69
CA PHE A 217 13.33 -12.54 -0.64
C PHE A 217 12.89 -14.00 -0.73
N ARG A 218 11.80 -14.30 -0.03
CA ARG A 218 11.03 -15.54 -0.16
C ARG A 218 9.59 -15.18 -0.47
N ILE A 219 9.00 -15.94 -1.38
CA ILE A 219 7.62 -15.74 -1.81
C ILE A 219 6.86 -17.01 -1.49
N TYR A 220 5.65 -16.85 -0.96
CA TYR A 220 4.80 -17.97 -0.65
C TYR A 220 3.38 -17.75 -1.19
N LYS A 221 2.75 -18.85 -1.58
CA LYS A 221 1.33 -18.92 -1.93
C LYS A 221 0.57 -19.63 -0.83
N LYS A 222 -0.71 -19.31 -0.67
CA LYS A 222 -1.57 -20.03 0.27
C LYS A 222 -1.60 -21.52 -0.06
N ASP A 223 -1.37 -22.37 0.93
CA ASP A 223 -1.59 -23.79 0.79
C ASP A 223 -3.10 -24.06 0.83
N THR A 224 -3.65 -24.47 -0.32
CA THR A 224 -5.09 -24.77 -0.45
C THR A 224 -5.45 -26.18 0.01
N SER A 225 -4.45 -27.04 0.28
CA SER A 225 -4.68 -28.39 0.79
C SER A 225 -4.99 -28.43 2.29
N LEU A 226 -4.62 -27.37 3.02
CA LEU A 226 -4.88 -27.24 4.45
C LEU A 226 -6.32 -26.80 4.71
N VAL A 227 -7.05 -27.64 5.45
CA VAL A 227 -8.40 -27.34 5.93
C VAL A 227 -8.32 -26.98 7.40
N ASP A 228 -8.73 -25.75 7.73
CA ASP A 228 -8.75 -25.21 9.10
C ASP A 228 -7.43 -25.39 9.87
N PRO A 229 -6.31 -24.84 9.35
CA PRO A 229 -5.01 -25.01 9.99
C PRO A 229 -5.02 -24.40 11.39
N ASP A 230 -4.50 -25.15 12.37
CA ASP A 230 -4.22 -24.61 13.70
C ASP A 230 -3.39 -23.33 13.58
N ALA A 231 -3.60 -22.37 14.49
CA ALA A 231 -3.01 -21.02 14.42
C ALA A 231 -1.46 -20.96 14.42
N ILE A 232 -0.79 -22.10 14.55
CA ILE A 232 0.68 -22.26 14.62
C ILE A 232 1.20 -23.03 13.39
N ALA A 233 0.33 -23.68 12.62
CA ALA A 233 0.72 -24.42 11.43
C ALA A 233 1.12 -23.45 10.31
N HIS A 234 2.14 -23.82 9.53
CA HIS A 234 2.50 -23.08 8.33
C HIS A 234 1.40 -23.24 7.30
N THR A 235 0.90 -22.13 6.76
CA THR A 235 -0.30 -22.11 5.90
C THR A 235 0.00 -21.75 4.46
N VAL A 236 1.27 -21.69 4.11
CA VAL A 236 1.77 -21.23 2.83
C VAL A 236 2.89 -22.14 2.30
N LEU A 237 3.00 -22.24 0.98
CA LEU A 237 4.04 -22.97 0.27
C LEU A 237 4.98 -21.99 -0.42
N GLU A 238 6.29 -22.18 -0.23
CA GLU A 238 7.31 -21.36 -0.89
C GLU A 238 7.28 -21.61 -2.40
N VAL A 239 7.44 -20.55 -3.17
CA VAL A 239 7.52 -20.59 -4.63
C VAL A 239 8.76 -19.85 -5.11
N ASP A 240 9.43 -20.42 -6.11
CA ASP A 240 10.66 -19.86 -6.69
C ASP A 240 10.42 -18.92 -7.88
N SER A 241 9.18 -18.79 -8.33
CA SER A 241 8.80 -18.01 -9.52
C SER A 241 7.44 -17.33 -9.33
N LEU A 242 7.30 -16.16 -9.96
CA LEU A 242 6.08 -15.38 -10.12
C LEU A 242 5.32 -15.76 -11.41
N GLY A 243 5.77 -16.78 -12.15
CA GLY A 243 5.08 -17.26 -13.35
C GLY A 243 5.18 -16.31 -14.55
N GLY A 244 6.31 -15.63 -14.71
CA GLY A 244 6.51 -14.64 -15.78
C GLY A 244 5.96 -13.25 -15.45
N GLU A 245 5.55 -12.99 -14.21
CA GLU A 245 5.23 -11.67 -13.69
C GLU A 245 6.43 -11.05 -12.95
N ALA A 246 6.33 -9.76 -12.66
CA ALA A 246 7.22 -9.03 -11.78
C ALA A 246 6.43 -8.41 -10.62
N LEU A 247 7.01 -8.38 -9.42
CA LEU A 247 6.40 -7.82 -8.23
C LEU A 247 6.83 -6.38 -8.02
N LEU A 248 5.86 -5.46 -7.91
CA LEU A 248 6.09 -4.09 -7.44
C LEU A 248 5.79 -4.05 -5.95
N LEU A 249 6.81 -4.33 -5.13
CA LEU A 249 6.61 -4.55 -3.69
C LEU A 249 6.00 -3.34 -2.99
N ASP A 250 6.43 -2.14 -3.36
CA ASP A 250 5.93 -0.90 -2.75
C ASP A 250 4.47 -0.59 -3.10
N LEU A 251 3.95 -1.21 -4.16
CA LEU A 251 2.55 -1.11 -4.59
C LEU A 251 1.73 -2.33 -4.16
N GLY A 252 2.38 -3.42 -3.76
CA GLY A 252 1.73 -4.65 -3.30
C GLY A 252 1.06 -5.48 -4.39
N PHE A 253 1.42 -5.32 -5.66
CA PHE A 253 0.85 -6.15 -6.73
C PHE A 253 1.89 -6.51 -7.79
N THR A 254 1.59 -7.58 -8.53
CA THR A 254 2.40 -7.97 -9.67
C THR A 254 1.87 -7.38 -10.98
N VAL A 255 2.76 -7.29 -11.95
CA VAL A 255 2.49 -6.89 -13.33
C VAL A 255 3.09 -7.94 -14.28
N PRO A 256 2.54 -8.15 -15.48
CA PRO A 256 3.16 -9.02 -16.47
C PRO A 256 4.58 -8.54 -16.81
N ALA A 257 5.52 -9.47 -16.97
CA ALA A 257 6.82 -9.11 -17.51
C ALA A 257 6.67 -8.53 -18.91
N ASN A 258 7.49 -7.53 -19.23
CA ASN A 258 7.42 -6.80 -20.47
C ASN A 258 8.82 -6.28 -20.81
N HIS A 259 9.47 -6.98 -21.74
CA HIS A 259 10.81 -6.61 -22.20
C HIS A 259 10.85 -5.22 -22.85
N ALA A 260 9.77 -4.79 -23.51
CA ALA A 260 9.68 -3.46 -24.12
C ALA A 260 9.42 -2.34 -23.10
N LEU A 261 9.27 -2.68 -21.81
CA LEU A 261 9.21 -1.71 -20.71
C LEU A 261 10.33 -1.95 -19.69
N GLY A 262 11.28 -2.85 -19.97
CA GLY A 262 12.35 -3.22 -19.04
C GLY A 262 11.88 -3.99 -17.79
N ILE A 263 10.68 -4.59 -17.84
CA ILE A 263 10.14 -5.40 -16.74
C ILE A 263 10.65 -6.83 -16.89
N GLU A 264 11.61 -7.20 -16.06
CA GLU A 264 12.20 -8.54 -16.03
C GLU A 264 11.25 -9.52 -15.33
N PRO A 265 11.03 -10.73 -15.86
CA PRO A 265 10.23 -11.75 -15.19
C PRO A 265 10.91 -12.22 -13.90
N ASP A 266 10.09 -12.67 -12.95
CA ASP A 266 10.53 -13.19 -11.65
C ASP A 266 11.39 -12.20 -10.86
N SER A 267 11.17 -10.90 -11.09
CA SER A 267 11.88 -9.82 -10.41
C SER A 267 10.98 -9.07 -9.43
N ILE A 268 11.56 -8.63 -8.31
CA ILE A 268 10.92 -7.80 -7.28
C ILE A 268 11.53 -6.42 -7.33
N TYR A 269 10.72 -5.43 -7.64
CA TYR A 269 11.04 -4.01 -7.67
C TYR A 269 10.61 -3.39 -6.35
N PHE A 270 11.55 -2.78 -5.64
CA PHE A 270 11.28 -2.17 -4.34
C PHE A 270 12.20 -0.99 -4.08
N THR A 271 11.74 -0.14 -3.18
CA THR A 271 12.52 0.97 -2.63
C THR A 271 12.90 0.62 -1.20
N ARG A 272 14.17 0.85 -0.83
CA ARG A 272 14.59 0.77 0.57
C ARG A 272 14.19 2.06 1.28
N HIS A 273 12.88 2.21 1.51
CA HIS A 273 12.35 3.31 2.29
C HIS A 273 12.40 3.03 3.79
N PHE A 274 12.42 4.13 4.55
CA PHE A 274 12.11 4.15 5.97
C PHE A 274 10.70 3.55 6.20
N ARG A 275 10.61 2.32 6.71
CA ARG A 275 9.41 1.88 7.42
C ARG A 275 9.45 2.54 8.81
N PRO A 276 8.36 3.14 9.35
CA PRO A 276 8.32 3.80 10.66
C PRO A 276 8.74 2.97 11.88
N CYS A 277 9.13 1.71 11.67
CA CYS A 277 9.61 0.78 12.69
C CYS A 277 11.13 0.53 12.62
N GLN A 278 11.86 1.14 11.68
CA GLN A 278 13.29 0.88 11.46
C GLN A 278 14.16 2.05 11.92
N CYS A 279 14.91 1.85 13.00
CA CYS A 279 15.65 2.85 13.77
C CYS A 279 16.91 3.45 13.11
N ARG A 280 17.04 3.48 11.78
CA ARG A 280 18.21 4.12 11.12
C ARG A 280 17.86 4.78 9.80
N ASP A 281 18.46 5.94 9.56
CA ASP A 281 18.60 6.54 8.23
C ASP A 281 19.31 5.52 7.33
N ARG A 282 18.58 4.97 6.35
CA ARG A 282 19.16 4.15 5.30
C ARG A 282 19.25 4.97 4.03
N ASP A 283 20.31 4.75 3.27
CA ASP A 283 20.43 5.27 1.91
C ASP A 283 19.24 4.78 1.09
N LEU A 284 18.52 5.73 0.50
CA LEU A 284 17.36 5.52 -0.34
C LEU A 284 17.80 4.92 -1.67
N ASP A 285 17.96 3.60 -1.68
CA ASP A 285 18.32 2.85 -2.86
C ASP A 285 17.08 2.19 -3.47
N ILE A 286 17.05 2.21 -4.79
CA ILE A 286 16.02 1.52 -5.56
C ILE A 286 16.63 0.23 -6.07
N CYS A 287 15.91 -0.86 -5.85
CA CYS A 287 16.46 -2.19 -5.96
C CYS A 287 15.57 -3.07 -6.82
N VAL A 288 16.22 -3.92 -7.60
CA VAL A 288 15.57 -5.01 -8.33
C VAL A 288 16.22 -6.31 -7.86
N TYR A 289 15.44 -7.18 -7.24
CA TYR A 289 15.86 -8.52 -6.84
C TYR A 289 15.33 -9.52 -7.85
N ASN A 290 16.19 -10.34 -8.45
CA ASN A 290 15.74 -11.42 -9.33
C ASN A 290 15.65 -12.74 -8.54
N LEU A 291 14.47 -13.38 -8.55
CA LEU A 291 14.19 -14.61 -7.81
C LEU A 291 14.94 -15.82 -8.35
N ALA A 292 15.16 -15.88 -9.67
CA ALA A 292 15.82 -17.01 -10.31
C ALA A 292 17.33 -17.00 -10.06
N THR A 293 17.98 -15.84 -10.22
CA THR A 293 19.43 -15.70 -10.02
C THR A 293 19.81 -15.38 -8.58
N LYS A 294 18.84 -14.99 -7.74
CA LYS A 294 19.03 -14.50 -6.36
C LYS A 294 19.98 -13.30 -6.27
N THR A 295 20.00 -12.45 -7.30
CA THR A 295 20.87 -11.26 -7.38
C THR A 295 20.10 -9.96 -7.19
N ILE A 296 20.76 -8.96 -6.59
CA ILE A 296 20.22 -7.60 -6.44
C ILE A 296 20.96 -6.63 -7.35
N LYS A 297 20.20 -5.92 -8.19
CA LYS A 297 20.64 -4.71 -8.87
C LYS A 297 20.25 -3.50 -8.03
N ARG A 298 21.20 -2.59 -7.76
CA ARG A 298 20.99 -1.37 -6.98
C ARG A 298 21.19 -0.14 -7.85
N PHE A 299 20.26 0.78 -7.77
CA PHE A 299 20.33 2.08 -8.41
C PHE A 299 20.47 3.13 -7.29
N GLN A 300 21.64 3.77 -7.23
CA GLN A 300 21.92 4.83 -6.25
C GLN A 300 21.62 6.19 -6.87
N PHE A 301 21.02 7.10 -6.10
CA PHE A 301 20.59 8.42 -6.59
C PHE A 301 21.31 9.57 -5.89
N GLY A 302 22.64 9.47 -5.75
CA GLY A 302 23.50 10.55 -5.21
C GLY A 302 22.96 11.19 -3.91
N ASP A 303 23.25 12.48 -3.71
CA ASP A 303 22.87 13.23 -2.50
C ASP A 303 21.39 13.70 -2.47
N MET A 304 20.52 13.16 -3.34
CA MET A 304 19.12 13.57 -3.33
C MET A 304 18.40 13.04 -2.08
N LYS A 305 17.83 13.94 -1.28
CA LYS A 305 16.89 13.59 -0.21
C LYS A 305 15.54 13.19 -0.83
N ILE A 306 15.43 11.95 -1.29
CA ILE A 306 14.23 11.43 -1.95
C ILE A 306 13.22 10.94 -0.91
N MET A 307 12.39 11.84 -0.37
CA MET A 307 11.16 11.41 0.28
C MET A 307 10.12 11.08 -0.80
N ASP A 308 9.37 9.99 -0.62
CA ASP A 308 8.22 9.62 -1.46
C ASP A 308 8.55 9.23 -2.92
N ALA A 309 9.71 8.64 -3.19
CA ALA A 309 9.94 7.96 -4.48
C ALA A 309 8.99 6.77 -4.64
N ARG A 310 8.43 6.63 -5.84
CA ARG A 310 7.52 5.54 -6.18
C ARG A 310 7.90 4.96 -7.54
N TRP A 311 7.76 3.65 -7.67
CA TRP A 311 7.74 2.99 -8.97
C TRP A 311 6.50 3.43 -9.74
N PHE A 312 6.70 3.69 -11.02
CA PHE A 312 5.65 4.18 -11.90
C PHE A 312 5.73 3.46 -13.23
N PHE A 313 4.57 3.13 -13.77
CA PHE A 313 4.42 2.53 -15.08
C PHE A 313 3.38 3.33 -15.84
N PRO A 314 3.76 4.01 -16.94
CA PRO A 314 2.79 4.70 -17.76
C PRO A 314 1.85 3.65 -18.34
N VAL A 315 0.56 3.88 -18.13
CA VAL A 315 -0.47 3.14 -18.85
C VAL A 315 -0.65 3.90 -20.16
N ASN A 316 -0.32 3.27 -21.28
CA ASN A 316 -0.54 3.82 -22.62
C ASN A 316 -2.03 3.80 -22.98
#